data_AF-A0A1V5KIU2-F1
#
_entry.id   AF-A0A1V5KIU2-F1
#
_cell.length_a   1.000
_cell.length_b   1.000
_cell.length_c   1.000
_cell.angle_alpha   90.00
_cell.angle_beta   90.00
_cell.angle_gamma   90.00
#
_symmetry.space_group_name_H-M   'P 1'
#
loop_
_entity.id
_entity.type
_entity.pdbx_description
1 polymer ?
#
loop_
_entity_poly.entity_id
_entity_poly.type
_entity_poly.pdbx_seq_one_letter_code
_entity_poly.pdbx_strand_id
1 'polypeptide(L)'
;MRTRPSASTRVNSCGTTVSSPGGITAPVMMRTQCPAPTPPSKDWPASPVPATGISESVDWDHIKARVGQVIYLGNKLLDMGVPIVKPIGSHGVFLNAKKFLPHLKQDTFPAQALAAEIYLDSGVRSMERGIVSAGRNKETGDHYYPKLELVRLTIPRRVYTQAHMDVVAESIEEVYAKRDKVKGLKMVYEPKYLRFFQARFEPLG
;
A
#
# COMPACT_ATOMS: atom_id res chain seq x y z
N MET A 1 14.89 0.20 -51.31
CA MET A 1 13.74 1.03 -50.94
C MET A 1 12.56 0.13 -50.60
N ARG A 2 12.28 -0.11 -49.31
CA ARG A 2 11.05 -0.78 -48.85
C ARG A 2 10.25 0.22 -48.04
N THR A 3 9.07 0.54 -48.54
CA THR A 3 8.11 1.49 -48.00
C THR A 3 7.41 0.91 -46.76
N ARG A 4 7.21 1.74 -45.73
CA ARG A 4 6.45 1.41 -44.51
C ARG A 4 4.95 1.36 -44.84
N PRO A 5 4.14 0.46 -44.25
CA PRO A 5 2.70 0.66 -44.19
C PRO A 5 2.35 1.61 -43.04
N SER A 6 1.47 2.55 -43.38
CA SER A 6 0.93 3.64 -42.57
C SER A 6 0.01 3.17 -41.45
N ALA A 7 -0.07 3.98 -40.40
CA ALA A 7 -1.01 3.85 -39.29
C ALA A 7 -2.46 3.78 -39.81
N SER A 8 -3.18 2.73 -39.43
CA SER A 8 -4.62 2.61 -39.64
C SER A 8 -5.34 3.37 -38.54
N THR A 9 -5.91 4.52 -38.92
CA THR A 9 -6.83 5.34 -38.14
C THR A 9 -8.07 4.52 -37.79
N ARG A 10 -8.22 4.12 -36.52
CA ARG A 10 -9.50 3.60 -36.02
C ARG A 10 -10.48 4.78 -35.93
N VAL A 11 -11.37 4.86 -36.90
CA VAL A 11 -12.54 5.74 -36.89
C VAL A 11 -13.45 5.26 -35.74
N ASN A 12 -13.62 6.09 -34.72
CA ASN A 12 -14.69 5.91 -33.74
C ASN A 12 -16.01 6.11 -34.47
N SER A 13 -16.76 5.03 -34.71
CA SER A 13 -18.14 5.08 -35.21
C SER A 13 -19.07 5.54 -34.10
N CYS A 14 -18.94 6.81 -33.69
CA CYS A 14 -19.93 7.50 -32.88
C CYS A 14 -20.60 8.54 -33.79
N GLY A 15 -21.49 8.05 -34.65
CA GLY A 15 -22.32 8.92 -35.48
C GLY A 15 -23.43 9.54 -34.64
N THR A 16 -23.24 10.78 -34.20
CA THR A 16 -24.33 11.63 -33.71
C THR A 16 -24.99 12.31 -34.91
N THR A 17 -26.11 11.78 -35.38
CA THR A 17 -27.04 12.53 -36.23
C THR A 17 -28.05 13.24 -35.35
N VAL A 18 -27.91 14.56 -35.22
CA VAL A 18 -28.93 15.42 -34.59
C VAL A 18 -29.84 15.95 -35.70
N SER A 19 -31.09 15.51 -35.69
CA SER A 19 -32.18 16.19 -36.39
C SER A 19 -33.36 16.33 -35.43
N SER A 20 -33.89 17.55 -35.32
CA SER A 20 -35.21 17.82 -34.75
C SER A 20 -35.82 18.95 -35.58
N PRO A 21 -37.13 18.89 -35.83
CA PRO A 21 -37.96 19.92 -35.22
C PRO A 21 -39.28 19.38 -34.65
N GLY A 22 -39.64 19.89 -33.47
CA GLY A 22 -41.03 19.90 -32.98
C GLY A 22 -41.39 18.77 -32.01
N GLY A 23 -41.70 19.14 -30.76
CA GLY A 23 -42.44 18.28 -29.83
C GLY A 23 -41.82 18.18 -28.44
N ILE A 24 -42.47 18.81 -27.48
CA ILE A 24 -42.14 18.76 -26.05
C ILE A 24 -42.37 17.34 -25.53
N THR A 25 -41.30 16.60 -25.21
CA THR A 25 -41.31 15.52 -24.21
C THR A 25 -39.90 15.37 -23.62
N ALA A 26 -39.80 15.34 -22.29
CA ALA A 26 -38.54 15.10 -21.59
C ALA A 26 -38.01 13.71 -21.92
N PRO A 27 -36.73 13.53 -22.29
CA PRO A 27 -36.20 12.23 -22.62
C PRO A 27 -36.02 11.43 -21.32
N VAL A 28 -36.75 10.32 -21.20
CA VAL A 28 -36.41 9.25 -20.25
C VAL A 28 -34.99 8.80 -20.59
N MET A 29 -34.05 8.94 -19.65
CA MET A 29 -32.71 8.33 -19.79
C MET A 29 -32.88 6.81 -19.88
N MET A 30 -32.98 6.28 -21.09
CA MET A 30 -32.67 4.89 -21.36
C MET A 30 -31.22 4.68 -20.93
N ARG A 31 -31.03 3.91 -19.84
CA ARG A 31 -29.72 3.36 -19.49
C ARG A 31 -29.18 2.70 -20.76
N THR A 32 -28.16 3.29 -21.37
CA THR A 32 -27.29 2.54 -22.27
C THR A 32 -26.72 1.40 -21.45
N GLN A 33 -27.29 0.22 -21.62
CA GLN A 33 -26.69 -1.01 -21.13
C GLN A 33 -25.36 -1.14 -21.88
N CYS A 34 -24.27 -0.70 -21.24
CA CYS A 34 -22.96 -1.20 -21.63
C CYS A 34 -23.06 -2.73 -21.54
N PRO A 35 -22.84 -3.47 -22.64
CA PRO A 35 -22.81 -4.91 -22.57
C PRO A 35 -21.74 -5.30 -21.54
N ALA A 36 -22.09 -6.20 -20.62
CA ALA A 36 -21.14 -6.77 -19.70
C ALA A 36 -19.96 -7.36 -20.51
N PRO A 37 -18.70 -7.17 -20.08
CA PRO A 37 -17.56 -7.73 -20.79
C PRO A 37 -17.77 -9.23 -20.93
N THR A 38 -17.69 -9.73 -22.16
CA THR A 38 -17.80 -11.16 -22.43
C THR A 38 -16.72 -11.91 -21.65
N PRO A 39 -17.03 -13.06 -21.04
CA PRO A 39 -16.01 -13.87 -20.40
C PRO A 39 -14.91 -14.22 -21.42
N PRO A 40 -13.63 -14.17 -21.04
CA PRO A 40 -12.55 -14.44 -21.97
C PRO A 40 -12.70 -15.84 -22.56
N SER A 41 -12.52 -15.96 -23.88
CA SER A 41 -12.54 -17.24 -24.58
C SER A 41 -11.42 -18.16 -24.07
N LYS A 42 -11.60 -19.48 -24.19
CA LYS A 42 -10.63 -20.50 -23.78
C LYS A 42 -9.27 -20.40 -24.51
N ASP A 43 -9.20 -19.62 -25.58
CA ASP A 43 -8.00 -19.35 -26.38
C ASP A 43 -7.28 -18.06 -25.97
N TRP A 44 -7.59 -17.51 -24.79
CA TRP A 44 -6.79 -16.43 -24.22
C TRP A 44 -5.36 -16.96 -24.01
N PRO A 45 -4.32 -16.40 -24.65
CA PRO A 45 -2.96 -16.85 -24.40
C PRO A 45 -2.72 -16.65 -22.89
N ALA A 46 -2.51 -17.74 -22.16
CA ALA A 46 -1.98 -17.67 -20.81
C ALA A 46 -0.78 -16.73 -20.90
N SER A 47 -0.93 -15.51 -20.38
CA SER A 47 0.10 -14.50 -20.57
C SER A 47 1.39 -15.10 -20.01
N PRO A 48 2.51 -15.15 -20.74
CA PRO A 48 3.72 -15.81 -20.27
C PRO A 48 4.30 -15.14 -19.02
N VAL A 49 3.82 -13.94 -18.68
CA VAL A 49 4.29 -13.09 -17.59
C VAL A 49 4.40 -13.81 -16.23
N PRO A 50 3.40 -14.58 -15.72
CA PRO A 50 3.55 -15.29 -14.45
C PRO A 50 4.57 -16.44 -14.54
N ALA A 51 4.64 -17.15 -15.67
CA ALA A 51 5.59 -18.24 -15.86
C ALA A 51 7.03 -17.73 -15.94
N THR A 52 7.26 -16.67 -16.73
CA THR A 52 8.57 -15.98 -16.81
C THR A 52 8.96 -15.37 -15.46
N GLY A 53 8.02 -14.75 -14.75
CA GLY A 53 8.28 -14.11 -13.46
C GLY A 53 8.70 -15.09 -12.36
N ILE A 54 8.18 -16.33 -12.37
CA ILE A 54 8.61 -17.37 -11.43
C ILE A 54 10.05 -17.80 -11.74
N SER A 55 10.38 -18.03 -13.02
CA SER A 55 11.74 -18.37 -13.44
C SER A 55 12.76 -17.29 -13.10
N GLU A 56 12.43 -16.01 -13.28
CA GLU A 56 13.29 -14.88 -12.86
C GLU A 56 13.41 -14.77 -11.33
N SER A 57 12.37 -15.16 -10.57
CA SER A 57 12.37 -15.02 -9.12
C SER A 57 13.28 -16.02 -8.40
N VAL A 58 13.57 -17.17 -9.04
CA VAL A 58 14.46 -18.21 -8.49
C VAL A 58 15.92 -18.01 -8.89
N ASP A 59 16.21 -17.02 -9.74
CA ASP A 59 17.57 -16.64 -10.08
C ASP A 59 18.35 -16.18 -8.83
N TRP A 60 19.58 -16.67 -8.69
CA TRP A 60 20.35 -16.49 -7.46
C TRP A 60 20.81 -15.05 -7.24
N ASP A 61 21.26 -14.39 -8.30
CA ASP A 61 21.71 -13.00 -8.21
C ASP A 61 20.52 -12.06 -7.95
N HIS A 62 19.36 -12.38 -8.54
CA HIS A 62 18.12 -11.69 -8.27
C HIS A 62 17.71 -11.75 -6.80
N ILE A 63 17.61 -12.95 -6.22
CA ILE A 63 17.17 -13.09 -4.82
C ILE A 63 18.20 -12.54 -3.84
N LYS A 64 19.49 -12.70 -4.13
CA LYS A 64 20.60 -12.16 -3.32
C LYS A 64 20.55 -10.63 -3.26
N ALA A 65 20.42 -9.97 -4.41
CA ALA A 65 20.30 -8.51 -4.45
C ALA A 65 19.05 -8.01 -3.71
N ARG A 66 17.92 -8.70 -3.90
CA ARG A 66 16.64 -8.39 -3.25
C ARG A 66 16.72 -8.49 -1.73
N VAL A 67 17.32 -9.55 -1.20
CA VAL A 67 17.47 -9.74 0.25
C VAL A 67 18.51 -8.76 0.80
N GLY A 68 19.61 -8.55 0.07
CA GLY A 68 20.65 -7.59 0.42
C GLY A 68 20.11 -6.17 0.59
N GLN A 69 19.17 -5.74 -0.27
CA GLN A 69 18.53 -4.42 -0.14
C GLN A 69 17.72 -4.26 1.15
N VAL A 70 17.00 -5.31 1.59
CA VAL A 70 16.23 -5.25 2.84
C VAL A 70 17.15 -5.27 4.05
N ILE A 71 18.20 -6.09 3.99
CA ILE A 71 19.23 -6.15 5.03
C ILE A 71 19.94 -4.80 5.14
N TYR A 72 20.24 -4.14 4.02
CA TYR A 72 20.83 -2.81 4.00
C TYR A 72 19.98 -1.79 4.79
N LEU A 73 18.68 -1.69 4.48
CA LEU A 73 17.77 -0.80 5.22
C LEU A 73 17.70 -1.19 6.70
N GLY A 74 17.57 -2.48 7.01
CA GLY A 74 17.48 -2.95 8.38
C GLY A 74 18.74 -2.67 9.20
N ASN A 75 19.93 -2.84 8.62
CA ASN A 75 21.20 -2.54 9.28
C ASN A 75 21.34 -1.03 9.54
N LYS A 76 21.01 -0.17 8.55
CA LYS A 76 21.05 1.29 8.73
C LYS A 76 20.16 1.73 9.90
N LEU A 77 18.96 1.16 10.01
CA LEU A 77 18.04 1.42 11.13
C LEU A 77 18.58 0.90 12.48
N LEU A 78 19.30 -0.23 12.49
CA LEU A 78 19.92 -0.75 13.71
C LEU A 78 21.08 0.13 14.17
N ASP A 79 21.89 0.62 13.24
CA ASP A 79 23.02 1.52 13.53
C ASP A 79 22.53 2.85 14.11
N MET A 80 21.35 3.32 13.67
CA MET A 80 20.64 4.49 14.22
C MET A 80 19.95 4.23 15.58
N GLY A 81 19.99 2.98 16.09
CA GLY A 81 19.35 2.61 17.35
C GLY A 81 17.82 2.48 17.28
N VAL A 82 17.23 2.41 16.09
CA VAL A 82 15.79 2.27 15.89
C VAL A 82 15.36 0.84 16.26
N PRO A 83 14.32 0.65 17.10
CA PRO A 83 13.88 -0.67 17.50
C PRO A 83 13.16 -1.40 16.35
N ILE A 84 13.83 -2.39 15.76
CA ILE A 84 13.26 -3.28 14.73
C ILE A 84 13.17 -4.73 15.20
N VAL A 85 12.34 -5.52 14.53
CA VAL A 85 12.27 -6.99 14.73
C VAL A 85 13.52 -7.64 14.15
N LYS A 86 14.09 -8.58 14.90
CA LYS A 86 15.29 -9.35 14.52
C LYS A 86 14.95 -10.84 14.43
N PRO A 87 15.56 -11.60 13.49
CA PRO A 87 16.44 -11.14 12.41
C PRO A 87 15.68 -10.35 11.32
N ILE A 88 16.41 -9.59 10.49
CA ILE A 88 15.82 -8.82 9.39
C ILE A 88 15.21 -9.80 8.38
N GLY A 89 13.93 -9.58 8.04
CA GLY A 89 13.21 -10.41 7.08
C GLY A 89 13.70 -10.21 5.64
N SER A 90 13.41 -11.18 4.78
CA SER A 90 13.78 -11.11 3.36
C SER A 90 12.97 -10.11 2.54
N HIS A 91 11.81 -9.67 3.03
CA HIS A 91 10.83 -8.91 2.24
C HIS A 91 10.45 -7.52 2.76
N GLY A 92 10.86 -7.22 3.98
CA GLY A 92 10.61 -5.95 4.61
C GLY A 92 11.19 -5.89 6.02
N VAL A 93 11.28 -4.67 6.52
CA VAL A 93 11.71 -4.39 7.89
C VAL A 93 10.47 -4.08 8.72
N PHE A 94 10.44 -4.59 9.95
CA PHE A 94 9.33 -4.36 10.88
C PHE A 94 9.83 -3.50 12.03
N LEU A 95 9.34 -2.27 12.12
CA LEU A 95 9.60 -1.37 13.23
C LEU A 95 8.72 -1.79 14.42
N ASN A 96 9.28 -1.82 15.62
CA ASN A 96 8.53 -2.10 16.83
C ASN A 96 7.97 -0.80 17.41
N ALA A 97 6.73 -0.47 17.05
CA ALA A 97 6.10 0.80 17.43
C ALA A 97 5.93 0.95 18.95
N LYS A 98 5.75 -0.15 19.69
CA LYS A 98 5.66 -0.14 21.16
C LYS A 98 6.96 0.31 21.82
N LYS A 99 8.11 -0.07 21.26
CA LYS A 99 9.43 0.40 21.73
C LYS A 99 9.79 1.77 21.15
N PHE A 100 9.28 2.09 19.96
CA PHE A 100 9.52 3.37 19.29
C PHE A 100 8.79 4.53 20.00
N LEU A 101 7.55 4.29 20.44
CA LEU A 101 6.67 5.28 21.09
C LEU A 101 6.21 4.76 22.47
N PRO A 102 7.12 4.68 23.48
CA PRO A 102 6.81 4.09 24.78
C PRO A 102 5.80 4.91 25.61
N HIS A 103 5.60 6.19 25.29
CA HIS A 103 4.63 7.07 25.95
C HIS A 103 3.18 6.80 25.51
N LEU A 104 2.97 6.12 24.38
CA LEU A 104 1.65 5.83 23.85
C LEU A 104 1.16 4.45 24.30
N LYS A 105 -0.10 4.39 24.72
CA LYS A 105 -0.78 3.12 25.00
C LYS A 105 -1.20 2.48 23.68
N GLN A 106 -1.37 1.16 23.68
CA GLN A 106 -1.80 0.44 22.48
C GLN A 106 -3.21 0.88 22.02
N ASP A 107 -4.04 1.33 22.95
CA ASP A 107 -5.38 1.90 22.70
C ASP A 107 -5.36 3.18 21.85
N THR A 108 -4.23 3.89 21.84
CA THR A 108 -4.04 5.11 21.05
C THR A 108 -3.34 4.85 19.72
N PHE A 109 -3.35 3.59 19.25
CA PHE A 109 -2.89 3.15 17.92
C PHE A 109 -1.47 3.62 17.54
N PRO A 110 -0.42 3.29 18.32
CA PRO A 110 0.93 3.81 18.10
C PRO A 110 1.53 3.36 16.76
N ALA A 111 1.24 2.15 16.26
CA ALA A 111 1.73 1.75 14.93
C ALA A 111 1.06 2.55 13.80
N GLN A 112 -0.22 2.87 13.94
CA GLN A 112 -0.93 3.70 12.96
C GLN A 112 -0.43 5.15 13.00
N ALA A 113 -0.16 5.69 14.20
CA ALA A 113 0.43 7.01 14.39
C ALA A 113 1.81 7.09 13.73
N LEU A 114 2.69 6.13 14.04
CA LEU A 114 4.03 6.06 13.44
C LEU A 114 3.99 5.96 11.91
N ALA A 115 3.07 5.16 11.37
CA ALA A 115 2.91 5.04 9.92
C ALA A 115 2.46 6.36 9.27
N ALA A 116 1.61 7.13 9.95
CA ALA A 116 1.17 8.45 9.49
C ALA A 116 2.30 9.49 9.57
N GLU A 117 3.08 9.50 10.65
CA GLU A 117 4.21 10.44 10.82
C GLU A 117 5.29 10.21 9.75
N ILE A 118 5.66 8.95 9.48
CA ILE A 118 6.62 8.62 8.40
C ILE A 118 6.09 9.11 7.04
N TYR A 119 4.78 9.00 6.81
CA TYR A 119 4.16 9.49 5.57
C TYR A 119 4.14 11.02 5.49
N LEU A 120 3.92 11.72 6.60
CA LEU A 120 3.94 13.19 6.65
C LEU A 120 5.36 13.75 6.44
N ASP A 121 6.37 13.06 6.94
CA ASP A 121 7.77 13.49 6.86
C ASP A 121 8.38 13.28 5.46
N SER A 122 8.24 12.08 4.87
CA SER A 122 8.92 11.73 3.60
C SER A 122 7.99 11.28 2.47
N GLY A 123 6.67 11.22 2.69
CA GLY A 123 5.73 10.64 1.72
C GLY A 123 5.81 9.11 1.61
N VAL A 124 6.60 8.45 2.46
CA VAL A 124 6.77 6.99 2.44
C VAL A 124 5.57 6.34 3.11
N ARG A 125 4.81 5.56 2.33
CA ARG A 125 3.67 4.80 2.86
C ARG A 125 4.12 3.46 3.41
N SER A 126 3.97 3.29 4.71
CA SER A 126 4.15 2.02 5.42
C SER A 126 2.81 1.36 5.76
N MET A 127 2.84 0.13 6.27
CA MET A 127 1.64 -0.61 6.65
C MET A 127 1.62 -0.90 8.15
N GLU A 128 0.56 -0.50 8.82
CA GLU A 128 0.28 -0.90 10.20
C GLU A 128 0.07 -2.42 10.29
N ARG A 129 0.69 -3.03 11.29
CA ARG A 129 0.54 -4.44 11.66
C ARG A 129 0.51 -4.55 13.18
N GLY A 130 -0.58 -4.09 13.75
CA GLY A 130 -0.80 -4.05 15.20
C GLY A 130 -2.28 -4.23 15.55
N ILE A 131 -2.69 -3.51 16.58
CA ILE A 131 -4.04 -3.56 17.13
C ILE A 131 -5.11 -3.25 16.08
N VAL A 132 -4.90 -2.33 15.13
CA VAL A 132 -5.92 -1.98 14.12
C VAL A 132 -6.14 -3.18 13.19
N SER A 133 -5.05 -3.78 12.72
CA SER A 133 -5.09 -5.00 11.91
C SER A 133 -5.68 -6.22 12.65
N ALA A 134 -5.53 -6.30 13.99
CA ALA A 134 -5.99 -7.45 14.77
C ALA A 134 -7.53 -7.57 14.87
N GLY A 135 -8.27 -6.48 14.69
CA GLY A 135 -9.74 -6.49 14.78
C GLY A 135 -10.31 -6.38 16.20
N ARG A 136 -11.64 -6.46 16.32
CA ARG A 136 -12.35 -6.56 17.61
C ARG A 136 -12.79 -7.98 17.85
N ASN A 137 -12.87 -8.35 19.13
CA ASN A 137 -13.59 -9.55 19.53
C ASN A 137 -15.09 -9.36 19.25
N LYS A 138 -15.70 -10.35 18.58
CA LYS A 138 -17.12 -10.34 18.24
C LYS A 138 -18.03 -10.52 19.45
N GLU A 139 -17.52 -11.13 20.52
CA GLU A 139 -18.29 -11.46 21.72
C GLU A 139 -18.23 -10.34 22.76
N THR A 140 -17.04 -9.79 23.02
CA THR A 140 -16.86 -8.73 24.05
C THR A 140 -16.88 -7.31 23.50
N GLY A 141 -16.67 -7.14 22.18
CA GLY A 141 -16.51 -5.83 21.57
C GLY A 141 -15.14 -5.16 21.82
N ASP A 142 -14.26 -5.79 22.61
CA ASP A 142 -12.93 -5.25 22.91
C ASP A 142 -11.96 -5.41 21.74
N HIS A 143 -10.87 -4.62 21.78
CA HIS A 143 -9.77 -4.79 20.85
C HIS A 143 -9.04 -6.11 21.11
N TYR A 144 -8.62 -6.79 20.03
CA TYR A 144 -7.57 -7.80 20.17
C TYR A 144 -6.24 -7.08 20.39
N TYR A 145 -5.57 -7.39 21.50
CA TYR A 145 -4.28 -6.81 21.87
C TYR A 145 -3.13 -7.72 21.43
N PRO A 146 -2.60 -7.58 20.19
CA PRO A 146 -1.45 -8.35 19.79
C PRO A 146 -0.23 -7.93 20.62
N LYS A 147 0.60 -8.90 21.02
CA LYS A 147 1.89 -8.61 21.67
C LYS A 147 2.83 -7.82 20.75
N LEU A 148 2.64 -7.96 19.44
CA LEU A 148 3.43 -7.31 18.40
C LEU A 148 2.64 -6.14 17.82
N GLU A 149 3.16 -4.94 18.04
CA GLU A 149 2.63 -3.69 17.51
C GLU A 149 3.69 -3.14 16.54
N LEU A 150 3.51 -3.42 15.26
CA LEU A 150 4.56 -3.26 14.25
C LEU A 150 4.14 -2.31 13.13
N VAL A 151 5.12 -1.62 12.56
CA VAL A 151 5.00 -0.93 11.27
C VAL A 151 5.88 -1.64 10.26
N ARG A 152 5.26 -2.11 9.17
CA ARG A 152 5.95 -2.89 8.14
C ARG A 152 6.36 -2.01 6.96
N LEU A 153 7.67 -1.90 6.76
CA LEU A 153 8.32 -1.33 5.58
C LEU A 153 8.47 -2.43 4.54
N THR A 154 7.48 -2.56 3.65
CA THR A 154 7.45 -3.65 2.66
C THR A 154 8.14 -3.18 1.39
N ILE A 155 9.15 -3.91 0.91
CA ILE A 155 9.94 -3.51 -0.26
C ILE A 155 9.51 -4.34 -1.48
N PRO A 156 8.88 -3.73 -2.50
CA PRO A 156 8.60 -4.36 -3.79
C PRO A 156 9.88 -4.75 -4.52
N ARG A 157 9.81 -5.81 -5.32
CA ARG A 157 10.96 -6.33 -6.07
C ARG A 157 11.28 -5.42 -7.26
N ARG A 158 12.55 -5.03 -7.44
CA ARG A 158 13.09 -4.26 -8.60
C ARG A 158 12.49 -2.86 -8.83
N VAL A 159 11.79 -2.28 -7.84
CA VAL A 159 11.20 -0.94 -7.99
C VAL A 159 12.10 0.15 -7.43
N TYR A 160 12.69 -0.08 -6.25
CA TYR A 160 13.44 0.94 -5.52
C TYR A 160 14.95 0.68 -5.59
N THR A 161 15.73 1.75 -5.45
CA THR A 161 17.20 1.75 -5.44
C THR A 161 17.71 1.84 -3.99
N GLN A 162 19.03 1.81 -3.78
CA GLN A 162 19.61 2.04 -2.46
C GLN A 162 19.33 3.45 -1.95
N ALA A 163 19.39 4.47 -2.82
CA ALA A 163 19.07 5.84 -2.45
C ALA A 163 17.65 5.99 -1.89
N HIS A 164 16.67 5.25 -2.44
CA HIS A 164 15.32 5.22 -1.86
C HIS A 164 15.31 4.61 -0.45
N MET A 165 16.18 3.63 -0.15
CA MET A 165 16.31 3.09 1.20
C MET A 165 16.93 4.10 2.15
N ASP A 166 17.87 4.91 1.67
CA ASP A 166 18.51 5.96 2.48
C ASP A 166 17.50 7.03 2.91
N VAL A 167 16.66 7.50 1.98
CA VAL A 167 15.56 8.44 2.27
C VAL A 167 14.60 7.88 3.31
N VAL A 168 14.24 6.58 3.20
CA VAL A 168 13.37 5.92 4.18
C VAL A 168 14.04 5.85 5.55
N ALA A 169 15.33 5.51 5.61
CA ALA A 169 16.06 5.43 6.86
C ALA A 169 16.21 6.79 7.55
N GLU A 170 16.57 7.83 6.79
CA GLU A 170 16.71 9.21 7.28
C GLU A 170 15.37 9.77 7.80
N SER A 171 14.27 9.50 7.09
CA SER A 171 12.94 9.89 7.56
C SER A 171 12.58 9.21 8.89
N ILE A 172 12.89 7.92 9.03
CA ILE A 172 12.62 7.20 10.27
C ILE A 172 13.50 7.72 11.41
N GLU A 173 14.75 8.08 11.13
CA GLU A 173 15.65 8.70 12.10
C GLU A 173 15.11 10.05 12.59
N GLU A 174 14.65 10.91 11.69
CA GLU A 174 14.03 12.21 12.02
C GLU A 174 12.76 12.04 12.87
N VAL A 175 11.89 11.09 12.50
CA VAL A 175 10.69 10.75 13.29
C VAL A 175 11.08 10.15 14.64
N TYR A 176 12.16 9.36 14.72
CA TYR A 176 12.66 8.79 15.96
C TYR A 176 13.26 9.85 16.89
N ALA A 177 13.93 10.86 16.34
CA ALA A 177 14.42 12.01 17.09
C ALA A 177 13.27 12.84 17.68
N LYS A 178 12.14 12.95 16.96
CA LYS A 178 10.94 13.70 17.37
C LYS A 178 9.86 12.82 18.03
N ARG A 179 10.18 11.57 18.36
CA ARG A 179 9.21 10.55 18.82
C ARG A 179 8.33 10.99 19.99
N ASP A 180 8.86 11.79 20.91
CA ASP A 180 8.13 12.27 22.08
C ASP A 180 7.00 13.26 21.73
N LYS A 181 7.04 13.87 20.54
CA LYS A 181 6.01 14.79 20.03
C LYS A 181 4.89 14.06 19.29
N VAL A 182 5.11 12.78 18.92
CA VAL A 182 4.13 11.99 18.18
C VAL A 182 2.91 11.74 19.05
N LYS A 183 1.76 12.19 18.58
CA LYS A 183 0.49 12.03 19.28
C LYS A 183 -0.16 10.70 18.90
N GLY A 184 -0.87 10.11 19.87
CA GLY A 184 -1.71 8.95 19.59
C GLY A 184 -2.90 9.32 18.70
N LEU A 185 -3.56 8.32 18.16
CA LEU A 185 -4.74 8.48 17.31
C LEU A 185 -6.00 8.01 18.03
N LYS A 186 -7.14 8.60 17.64
CA LYS A 186 -8.49 8.13 17.96
C LYS A 186 -9.19 7.71 16.68
N MET A 187 -9.90 6.59 16.72
CA MET A 187 -10.71 6.13 15.60
C MET A 187 -12.04 6.90 15.57
N VAL A 188 -12.34 7.55 14.45
CA VAL A 188 -13.56 8.36 14.23
C VAL A 188 -14.61 7.58 13.46
N TYR A 189 -14.14 6.74 12.53
CA TYR A 189 -15.00 5.88 11.73
C TYR A 189 -14.44 4.45 11.78
N GLU A 190 -15.24 3.51 12.28
CA GLU A 190 -14.91 2.09 12.33
C GLU A 190 -15.93 1.30 11.49
N PRO A 191 -15.53 0.70 10.36
CA PRO A 191 -16.42 -0.16 9.58
C PRO A 191 -16.61 -1.52 10.27
N LYS A 192 -17.75 -2.17 10.01
CA LYS A 192 -18.08 -3.49 10.59
C LYS A 192 -17.11 -4.61 10.16
N TYR A 193 -16.52 -4.50 8.98
CA TYR A 193 -15.55 -5.45 8.43
C TYR A 193 -14.34 -4.71 7.89
N LEU A 194 -13.17 -5.37 7.89
CA LEU A 194 -11.92 -4.86 7.30
C LEU A 194 -11.54 -3.44 7.77
N ARG A 195 -11.59 -3.22 9.09
CA ARG A 195 -11.33 -1.90 9.69
C ARG A 195 -10.00 -1.27 9.30
N PHE A 196 -8.94 -2.07 9.13
CA PHE A 196 -7.64 -1.55 8.73
C PHE A 196 -7.60 -0.91 7.33
N PHE A 197 -8.60 -1.17 6.48
CA PHE A 197 -8.66 -0.56 5.14
C PHE A 197 -9.47 0.74 5.11
N GLN A 198 -10.56 0.84 5.87
CA GLN A 198 -11.51 1.95 5.74
C GLN A 198 -11.65 2.78 7.01
N ALA A 199 -11.01 2.40 8.12
CA ALA A 199 -11.05 3.18 9.35
C ALA A 199 -10.44 4.57 9.12
N ARG A 200 -11.06 5.57 9.76
CA ARG A 200 -10.55 6.94 9.78
C ARG A 200 -10.14 7.31 11.18
N PHE A 201 -9.07 8.07 11.28
CA PHE A 201 -8.45 8.44 12.54
C PHE A 201 -8.24 9.95 12.62
N GLU A 202 -8.25 10.47 13.84
CA GLU A 202 -7.87 11.84 14.16
C GLU A 202 -6.77 11.82 15.23
N PRO A 203 -5.84 12.79 15.22
CA PRO A 203 -4.86 12.97 16.29
C PRO A 203 -5.55 13.26 17.62
N LEU A 204 -5.03 12.67 18.69
CA LEU A 204 -5.40 13.09 20.05
C LEU A 204 -4.84 14.50 20.30
N GLY A 205 -5.66 15.38 20.90
CA GLY A 205 -5.33 16.78 21.17
C GLY A 205 -4.11 16.96 22.06
#